data_AF-A0AA36ALE8-F1
#
_entry.id   AF-A0AA36ALE8-F1
#
_cell.length_a   1.000
_cell.length_b   1.000
_cell.length_c   1.000
_cell.angle_alpha   90.00
_cell.angle_beta   90.00
_cell.angle_gamma   90.00
#
_symmetry.space_group_name_H-M   'P 1'
#
loop_
_entity.id
_entity.type
_entity.pdbx_description
1 polymer ?
#
loop_
_entity_poly.entity_id
_entity_poly.type
_entity_poly.pdbx_seq_one_letter_code
_entity_poly.pdbx_strand_id
1 'polypeptide(L)'
;MIIFSLSILTSLCLQEELGDKLFNANNINQTFKMMFNIVINGESGTSRLYAIDLFIDMMKNSKIQQLLAVFTHLSASLKEVFVLLGSCSALTATKVFELFISFCSVKSIRKTLSYYLFDLSQYNDPTAPKNVTTFHLEAMTSWISSSLDSEIEASCRALELCIEILEELNQNSWLKDQEKSVESLLTVLHKSLKASPPVSHPTAMKTFCQKQILVIKTLYNILLMLILEYLNRLVIQMYFIKD
;
A
#
# COMPACT_ATOMS: atom_id res chain seq x y z
N MET A 1 14.99 16.70 16.09
CA MET A 1 14.24 17.78 16.77
C MET A 1 12.91 18.08 16.08
N ILE A 2 12.91 18.35 14.77
CA ILE A 2 11.69 18.72 14.00
C ILE A 2 10.53 17.72 14.16
N ILE A 3 10.80 16.41 14.03
CA ILE A 3 9.76 15.37 14.13
C ILE A 3 9.17 15.29 15.54
N PHE A 4 10.00 15.44 16.57
CA PHE A 4 9.52 15.43 17.96
C PHE A 4 8.64 16.65 18.23
N SER A 5 9.05 17.83 17.77
CA SER A 5 8.21 19.03 17.87
C SER A 5 6.90 18.86 17.11
N LEU A 6 6.93 18.28 15.90
CA LEU A 6 5.72 18.03 15.13
C LEU A 6 4.84 16.96 15.78
N SER A 7 5.41 15.91 16.35
CA SER A 7 4.68 14.85 17.06
C SER A 7 3.96 15.40 18.29
N ILE A 8 4.61 16.29 19.05
CA ILE A 8 4.00 17.00 20.18
C ILE A 8 2.87 17.90 19.68
N LEU A 9 3.11 18.72 18.65
CA LEU A 9 2.10 19.61 18.08
C LEU A 9 0.90 18.83 17.51
N THR A 10 1.15 17.70 16.87
CA THR A 10 0.11 16.82 16.32
C THR A 10 -0.71 16.22 17.46
N SER A 11 -0.06 15.67 18.48
CA SER A 11 -0.75 15.02 19.60
C SER A 11 -1.59 16.00 20.42
N LEU A 12 -1.13 17.24 20.59
CA LEU A 12 -1.83 18.26 21.37
C LEU A 12 -2.89 18.99 20.56
N CYS A 13 -2.63 19.25 19.27
CA CYS A 13 -3.43 20.21 18.52
C CYS A 13 -4.32 19.57 17.44
N LEU A 14 -4.23 18.27 17.13
CA LEU A 14 -5.02 17.67 16.01
C LEU A 14 -6.54 17.86 16.11
N GLN A 15 -7.06 18.05 17.32
CA GLN A 15 -8.49 18.18 17.63
C GLN A 15 -8.85 19.54 18.25
N GLU A 16 -7.88 20.45 18.41
CA GLU A 16 -8.07 21.75 19.04
C GLU A 16 -8.06 22.88 17.99
N GLU A 17 -8.72 24.01 18.29
CA GLU A 17 -8.72 25.20 17.42
C GLU A 17 -7.30 25.72 17.09
N LEU A 18 -6.32 25.45 17.96
CA LEU A 18 -4.92 25.80 17.69
C LEU A 18 -4.33 24.98 16.53
N GLY A 19 -4.77 23.73 16.36
CA GLY A 19 -4.37 22.85 15.27
C GLY A 19 -4.84 23.33 13.91
N ASP A 20 -5.94 24.08 13.85
CA ASP A 20 -6.38 24.70 12.60
C ASP A 20 -5.35 25.71 12.06
N LYS A 21 -4.42 26.23 12.87
CA LYS A 21 -3.33 27.05 12.33
C LYS A 21 -2.24 26.22 11.65
N LEU A 22 -1.94 25.01 12.12
CA LEU A 22 -0.92 24.12 11.54
C LEU A 22 -1.47 23.22 10.41
N PHE A 23 -2.74 22.81 10.55
CA PHE A 23 -3.43 21.86 9.69
C PHE A 23 -4.58 22.48 8.90
N ASN A 24 -4.67 23.82 8.79
CA ASN A 24 -5.50 24.42 7.75
C ASN A 24 -4.96 24.09 6.35
N ALA A 25 -5.83 24.23 5.36
CA ALA A 25 -5.52 23.97 3.96
C ALA A 25 -4.31 24.77 3.42
N ASN A 26 -3.97 25.91 4.01
CA ASN A 26 -2.86 26.75 3.55
C ASN A 26 -1.50 26.22 4.01
N ASN A 27 -1.42 25.67 5.23
CA ASN A 27 -0.16 25.25 5.86
C ASN A 27 0.07 23.74 5.77
N ILE A 28 -1.00 22.94 5.69
CA ILE A 28 -0.88 21.48 5.69
C ILE A 28 -0.09 20.93 4.51
N ASN A 29 -0.09 21.62 3.37
CA ASN A 29 0.71 21.25 2.21
C ASN A 29 2.22 21.26 2.51
N GLN A 30 2.69 22.24 3.31
CA GLN A 30 4.09 22.29 3.73
C GLN A 30 4.40 21.17 4.72
N THR A 31 3.47 20.88 5.63
CA THR A 31 3.57 19.76 6.57
C THR A 31 3.69 18.43 5.82
N PHE A 32 2.84 18.17 4.82
CA PHE A 32 2.94 16.96 4.00
C PHE A 32 4.27 16.87 3.24
N LYS A 33 4.72 17.97 2.62
CA LYS A 33 6.04 18.01 1.96
C LYS A 33 7.16 17.66 2.93
N MET A 34 7.14 18.23 4.13
CA MET A 34 8.13 17.96 5.16
C MET A 34 8.07 16.51 5.63
N MET A 35 6.88 15.97 5.87
CA MET A 35 6.69 14.57 6.27
C MET A 35 7.22 13.61 5.21
N PHE A 36 6.82 13.76 3.95
CA PHE A 36 7.34 12.93 2.86
C PHE A 36 8.84 13.08 2.71
N ASN A 37 9.39 14.29 2.79
CA ASN A 37 10.83 14.49 2.70
C ASN A 37 11.60 13.75 3.82
N ILE A 38 11.08 13.74 5.05
CA ILE A 38 11.70 13.00 6.14
C ILE A 38 11.57 11.49 5.93
N VAL A 39 10.42 11.01 5.44
CA VAL A 39 10.23 9.59 5.10
C VAL A 39 11.24 9.15 4.04
N ILE A 40 11.43 9.95 2.98
CA ILE A 40 12.30 9.61 1.86
C ILE A 40 13.77 9.81 2.24
N ASN A 41 14.14 11.03 2.64
CA ASN A 41 15.53 11.50 2.76
C ASN A 41 16.06 11.51 4.21
N GLY A 42 15.30 11.06 5.21
CA GLY A 42 15.74 11.06 6.60
C GLY A 42 17.07 10.31 6.79
N GLU A 43 18.10 11.04 7.25
CA GLU A 43 19.48 10.54 7.41
C GLU A 43 19.60 9.41 8.45
N SER A 44 18.74 9.43 9.48
CA SER A 44 18.68 8.35 10.48
C SER A 44 17.47 7.46 10.25
N GLY A 45 17.65 6.14 10.27
CA GLY A 45 16.55 5.19 10.21
C GLY A 45 15.47 5.50 11.27
N THR A 46 15.89 5.90 12.46
CA THR A 46 15.00 6.28 13.57
C THR A 46 14.10 7.47 13.26
N SER A 47 14.64 8.56 12.67
CA SER A 47 13.81 9.72 12.29
C SER A 47 12.76 9.34 11.25
N ARG A 48 13.12 8.48 10.30
CA ARG A 48 12.18 7.98 9.30
C ARG A 48 11.04 7.19 9.95
N LEU A 49 11.35 6.27 10.86
CA LEU A 49 10.34 5.45 11.55
C LEU A 49 9.34 6.32 12.33
N TYR A 50 9.84 7.30 13.10
CA TYR A 50 8.96 8.22 13.84
C TYR A 50 8.09 9.09 12.92
N ALA A 51 8.63 9.53 11.79
CA ALA A 51 7.84 10.27 10.81
C ALA A 51 6.73 9.40 10.22
N ILE A 52 7.02 8.14 9.90
CA ILE A 52 6.02 7.21 9.41
C ILE A 52 4.91 6.98 10.46
N ASP A 53 5.28 6.71 11.71
CA ASP A 53 4.32 6.52 12.81
C ASP A 53 3.42 7.73 12.99
N LEU A 54 4.02 8.92 13.01
CA LEU A 54 3.28 10.17 13.10
C LEU A 54 2.33 10.35 11.91
N PHE A 55 2.76 9.99 10.70
CA PHE A 55 1.92 10.12 9.51
C PHE A 55 0.73 9.16 9.58
N ILE A 56 0.93 7.92 10.03
CA ILE A 56 -0.14 6.96 10.29
C ILE A 56 -1.13 7.50 11.32
N ASP A 57 -0.64 8.10 12.41
CA ASP A 57 -1.50 8.71 13.43
C ASP A 57 -2.30 9.90 12.87
N MET A 58 -1.68 10.76 12.06
CA MET A 58 -2.37 11.84 11.35
C MET A 58 -3.48 11.32 10.43
N MET A 59 -3.26 10.17 9.78
CA MET A 59 -4.25 9.55 8.89
C MET A 59 -5.48 9.01 9.63
N LYS A 60 -5.52 8.98 10.96
CA LYS A 60 -6.75 8.69 11.72
C LYS A 60 -7.76 9.85 11.67
N ASN A 61 -7.33 11.06 11.31
CA ASN A 61 -8.19 12.24 11.20
C ASN A 61 -8.75 12.39 9.77
N SER A 62 -10.07 12.32 9.62
CA SER A 62 -10.76 12.39 8.32
C SER A 62 -10.54 13.72 7.57
N LYS A 63 -10.35 14.85 8.28
CA LYS A 63 -10.01 16.14 7.65
C LYS A 63 -8.62 16.08 7.01
N ILE A 64 -7.65 15.47 7.69
CA ILE A 64 -6.29 15.28 7.16
C ILE A 64 -6.30 14.34 5.96
N GLN A 65 -7.07 13.25 6.02
CA GLN A 65 -7.27 12.33 4.89
C GLN A 65 -7.78 13.06 3.64
N GLN A 66 -8.80 13.91 3.79
CA GLN A 66 -9.36 14.70 2.69
C GLN A 66 -8.35 15.70 2.13
N LEU A 67 -7.58 16.36 3.00
CA LEU A 67 -6.53 17.31 2.59
C LEU A 67 -5.37 16.61 1.86
N LEU A 68 -4.99 15.40 2.30
CA LEU A 68 -3.96 14.60 1.63
C LEU A 68 -4.44 14.13 0.25
N ALA A 69 -5.71 13.76 0.11
CA ALA A 69 -6.29 13.33 -1.17
C ALA A 69 -6.21 14.39 -2.28
N VAL A 70 -6.17 15.68 -1.92
CA VAL A 70 -6.04 16.81 -2.87
C VAL A 70 -4.63 17.41 -2.89
N PHE A 71 -3.67 16.80 -2.18
CA PHE A 71 -2.29 17.28 -2.14
C PHE A 71 -1.62 17.12 -3.51
N THR A 72 -1.23 18.25 -4.12
CA THR A 72 -0.75 18.30 -5.51
C THR A 72 0.53 17.50 -5.76
N HIS A 73 1.35 17.26 -4.74
CA HIS A 73 2.59 16.48 -4.87
C HIS A 73 2.45 15.03 -4.42
N LEU A 74 1.25 14.58 -4.04
CA LEU A 74 1.02 13.22 -3.53
C LEU A 74 1.59 12.16 -4.46
N SER A 75 1.26 12.24 -5.74
CA SER A 75 1.71 11.27 -6.75
C SER A 75 3.24 11.16 -6.81
N ALA A 76 3.94 12.30 -6.90
CA ALA A 76 5.40 12.33 -6.93
C ALA A 76 6.02 11.79 -5.64
N SER A 77 5.45 12.15 -4.48
CA SER A 77 5.91 11.64 -3.19
C SER A 77 5.71 10.13 -3.05
N LEU A 78 4.56 9.59 -3.47
CA LEU A 78 4.29 8.14 -3.43
C LEU A 78 5.28 7.35 -4.30
N LYS A 79 5.61 7.86 -5.49
CA LYS A 79 6.63 7.25 -6.36
C LYS A 79 7.96 7.09 -5.62
N GLU A 80 8.45 8.14 -4.96
CA GLU A 80 9.72 8.07 -4.23
C GLU A 80 9.65 7.14 -3.01
N VAL A 81 8.51 7.07 -2.33
CA VAL A 81 8.31 6.11 -1.23
C VAL A 81 8.31 4.66 -1.76
N PHE A 82 7.80 4.39 -2.97
CA PHE A 82 7.95 3.07 -3.59
C PHE A 82 9.41 2.75 -3.94
N VAL A 83 10.17 3.73 -4.44
CA VAL A 83 11.61 3.55 -4.72
C VAL A 83 12.39 3.20 -3.46
N LEU A 84 12.04 3.81 -2.31
CA LEU A 84 12.65 3.51 -1.01
C LEU A 84 12.54 2.03 -0.62
N LEU A 85 11.45 1.33 -0.97
CA LEU A 85 11.27 -0.10 -0.67
C LEU A 85 12.36 -0.99 -1.30
N GLY A 86 13.00 -0.55 -2.38
CA GLY A 86 14.04 -1.33 -3.07
C GLY A 86 15.40 -1.37 -2.36
N SER A 87 15.64 -0.51 -1.38
CA SER A 87 16.96 -0.36 -0.74
C SER A 87 16.93 -0.20 0.79
N CYS A 88 15.73 -0.19 1.39
CA CYS A 88 15.58 0.03 2.83
C CYS A 88 15.72 -1.27 3.66
N SER A 89 15.88 -1.10 4.98
CA SER A 89 15.91 -2.22 5.92
C SER A 89 14.52 -2.84 6.13
N ALA A 90 14.47 -4.10 6.57
CA ALA A 90 13.21 -4.80 6.90
C ALA A 90 12.29 -3.98 7.82
N LEU A 91 12.85 -3.38 8.88
CA LEU A 91 12.11 -2.53 9.80
C LEU A 91 11.51 -1.30 9.11
N THR A 92 12.27 -0.67 8.20
CA THR A 92 11.78 0.46 7.41
C THR A 92 10.68 0.02 6.45
N ALA A 93 10.86 -1.11 5.75
CA ALA A 93 9.87 -1.66 4.84
C ALA A 93 8.56 -1.97 5.55
N THR A 94 8.59 -2.60 6.72
CA THR A 94 7.41 -2.83 7.57
C THR A 94 6.64 -1.52 7.79
N LYS A 95 7.33 -0.46 8.23
CA LYS A 95 6.70 0.84 8.47
C LYS A 95 6.15 1.47 7.19
N VAL A 96 6.89 1.41 6.09
CA VAL A 96 6.42 1.94 4.80
C VAL A 96 5.15 1.21 4.34
N PHE A 97 5.08 -0.12 4.50
CA PHE A 97 3.86 -0.86 4.19
C PHE A 97 2.71 -0.50 5.14
N GLU A 98 2.94 -0.32 6.44
CA GLU A 98 1.93 0.18 7.39
C GLU A 98 1.38 1.56 6.95
N LEU A 99 2.26 2.45 6.47
CA LEU A 99 1.85 3.75 5.94
C LEU A 99 0.96 3.60 4.71
N PHE A 100 1.35 2.76 3.75
CA PHE A 100 0.54 2.50 2.55
C PHE A 100 -0.81 1.87 2.89
N ILE A 101 -0.86 0.93 3.82
CA ILE A 101 -2.13 0.36 4.31
C ILE A 101 -2.99 1.46 4.95
N SER A 102 -2.40 2.34 5.76
CA SER A 102 -3.11 3.48 6.33
C SER A 102 -3.64 4.42 5.24
N PHE A 103 -2.90 4.62 4.16
CA PHE A 103 -3.35 5.40 2.99
C PHE A 103 -4.49 4.73 2.23
N CYS A 104 -4.54 3.39 2.19
CA CYS A 104 -5.63 2.64 1.55
C CYS A 104 -7.01 2.91 2.18
N SER A 105 -7.08 3.42 3.42
CA SER A 105 -8.34 3.89 4.03
C SER A 105 -9.02 5.03 3.26
N VAL A 106 -8.26 5.75 2.42
CA VAL A 106 -8.76 6.83 1.57
C VAL A 106 -8.84 6.34 0.13
N LYS A 107 -10.06 6.16 -0.38
CA LYS A 107 -10.31 5.52 -1.69
C LYS A 107 -9.50 6.12 -2.85
N SER A 108 -9.42 7.46 -2.95
CA SER A 108 -8.65 8.12 -4.02
C SER A 108 -7.14 7.84 -3.92
N ILE A 109 -6.60 7.73 -2.70
CA ILE A 109 -5.20 7.41 -2.47
C ILE A 109 -4.94 5.93 -2.74
N ARG A 110 -5.83 5.02 -2.32
CA ARG A 110 -5.78 3.59 -2.66
C ARG A 110 -5.73 3.36 -4.18
N LYS A 111 -6.60 4.08 -4.91
CA LYS A 111 -6.60 4.08 -6.37
C LYS A 111 -5.27 4.57 -6.94
N THR A 112 -4.73 5.67 -6.40
CA THR A 112 -3.41 6.21 -6.80
C THR A 112 -2.28 5.19 -6.56
N LEU A 113 -2.26 4.50 -5.41
CA LEU A 113 -1.30 3.44 -5.13
C LEU A 113 -1.40 2.28 -6.15
N SER A 114 -2.61 1.95 -6.57
CA SER A 114 -2.84 0.89 -7.58
C SER A 114 -2.18 1.22 -8.92
N TYR A 115 -2.22 2.49 -9.36
CA TYR A 115 -1.52 2.96 -10.57
C TYR A 115 0.00 2.84 -10.50
N TYR A 116 0.59 2.90 -9.31
CA TYR A 116 2.04 2.73 -9.13
C TYR A 116 2.46 1.27 -9.01
N LEU A 117 1.52 0.36 -8.78
CA LEU A 117 1.79 -1.07 -8.73
C LEU A 117 1.48 -1.76 -10.07
N PHE A 118 0.43 -1.35 -10.77
CA PHE A 118 -0.06 -1.99 -11.99
C PHE A 118 -0.08 -1.03 -13.18
N ASP A 119 0.08 -1.58 -14.40
CA ASP A 119 -0.10 -0.81 -15.62
C ASP A 119 -1.57 -0.63 -15.94
N LEU A 120 -2.14 0.45 -15.41
CA LEU A 120 -3.55 0.79 -15.58
C LEU A 120 -3.76 1.88 -16.62
N SER A 121 -2.75 2.16 -17.45
CA SER A 121 -2.75 3.28 -18.41
C SER A 121 -3.84 3.18 -19.48
N GLN A 122 -4.28 1.96 -19.81
CA GLN A 122 -5.35 1.71 -20.77
C GLN A 122 -6.76 2.10 -20.28
N TYR A 123 -6.93 2.33 -18.98
CA TYR A 123 -8.23 2.66 -18.41
C TYR A 123 -8.45 4.17 -18.47
N ASN A 124 -9.55 4.58 -19.12
CA ASN A 124 -9.98 5.98 -19.16
C ASN A 124 -10.55 6.41 -17.80
N ASP A 125 -9.66 6.68 -16.85
CA ASP A 125 -10.00 7.20 -15.53
C ASP A 125 -9.60 8.68 -15.39
N PRO A 126 -10.57 9.61 -15.28
CA PRO A 126 -10.29 11.02 -15.08
C PRO A 126 -9.53 11.33 -13.78
N THR A 127 -9.57 10.41 -12.80
CA THR A 127 -8.89 10.57 -11.51
C THR A 127 -7.49 9.97 -11.48
N ALA A 128 -7.02 9.41 -12.60
CA ALA A 128 -5.72 8.76 -12.66
C ALA A 128 -4.58 9.77 -12.41
N PRO A 129 -3.53 9.36 -11.68
CA PRO A 129 -2.30 10.14 -11.62
C PRO A 129 -1.71 10.32 -13.03
N LYS A 130 -1.29 11.54 -13.33
CA LYS A 130 -0.73 11.88 -14.65
C LYS A 130 0.67 11.29 -14.80
N ASN A 131 0.97 10.76 -15.99
CA ASN A 131 2.32 10.34 -16.42
C ASN A 131 2.95 9.22 -15.56
N VAL A 132 2.17 8.25 -15.09
CA VAL A 132 2.75 7.05 -14.45
C VAL A 132 3.29 6.12 -15.53
N THR A 133 4.60 5.92 -15.55
CA THR A 133 5.33 5.09 -16.53
C THR A 133 6.23 4.05 -15.86
N THR A 134 6.25 4.00 -14.54
CA THR A 134 7.09 3.09 -13.74
C THR A 134 6.20 2.38 -12.74
N PHE A 135 6.30 1.05 -12.71
CA PHE A 135 5.50 0.19 -11.85
C PHE A 135 6.39 -0.50 -10.82
N HIS A 136 5.88 -0.65 -9.60
CA HIS A 136 6.66 -1.10 -8.44
C HIS A 136 6.14 -2.42 -7.84
N LEU A 137 5.38 -3.20 -8.62
CA LEU A 137 4.92 -4.53 -8.21
C LEU A 137 6.09 -5.46 -7.86
N GLU A 138 7.21 -5.37 -8.57
CA GLU A 138 8.41 -6.15 -8.30
C GLU A 138 9.00 -5.85 -6.91
N ALA A 139 9.00 -4.59 -6.50
CA ALA A 139 9.46 -4.21 -5.16
C ALA A 139 8.54 -4.80 -4.07
N MET A 140 7.22 -4.79 -4.27
CA MET A 140 6.29 -5.41 -3.31
C MET A 140 6.42 -6.93 -3.29
N THR A 141 6.51 -7.57 -4.46
CA THR A 141 6.60 -9.03 -4.58
C THR A 141 7.93 -9.57 -4.07
N SER A 142 9.03 -8.81 -4.14
CA SER A 142 10.30 -9.21 -3.51
C SER A 142 10.15 -9.36 -1.99
N TRP A 143 9.48 -8.40 -1.31
CA TRP A 143 9.16 -8.49 0.12
C TRP A 143 8.20 -9.64 0.45
N ILE A 144 7.18 -9.88 -0.38
CA ILE A 144 6.28 -11.05 -0.22
C ILE A 144 7.07 -12.36 -0.32
N SER A 145 8.03 -12.43 -1.24
CA SER A 145 8.82 -13.64 -1.50
C SER A 145 9.84 -13.98 -0.41
N SER A 146 10.14 -13.04 0.50
CA SER A 146 11.16 -13.23 1.53
C SER A 146 10.80 -14.36 2.49
N SER A 147 11.75 -15.25 2.74
CA SER A 147 11.65 -16.32 3.73
C SER A 147 12.50 -16.07 4.97
N LEU A 148 13.09 -14.88 5.10
CA LEU A 148 13.96 -14.53 6.23
C LEU A 148 13.12 -14.18 7.45
N ASP A 149 13.39 -14.80 8.60
CA ASP A 149 12.68 -14.54 9.86
C ASP A 149 12.64 -13.06 10.23
N SER A 150 13.73 -12.32 9.97
CA SER A 150 13.84 -10.88 10.21
C SER A 150 12.99 -10.00 9.29
N GLU A 151 12.44 -10.56 8.21
CA GLU A 151 11.66 -9.85 7.19
C GLU A 151 10.19 -10.32 7.13
N ILE A 152 9.81 -11.32 7.94
CA ILE A 152 8.45 -11.87 7.91
C ILE A 152 7.41 -10.79 8.18
N GLU A 153 7.64 -9.88 9.12
CA GLU A 153 6.68 -8.80 9.41
C GLU A 153 6.48 -7.88 8.19
N ALA A 154 7.56 -7.46 7.52
CA ALA A 154 7.47 -6.66 6.30
C ALA A 154 6.74 -7.43 5.19
N SER A 155 7.00 -8.75 5.09
CA SER A 155 6.32 -9.64 4.16
C SER A 155 4.81 -9.74 4.43
N CYS A 156 4.40 -9.85 5.70
CA CYS A 156 3.00 -9.82 6.11
C CYS A 156 2.34 -8.49 5.74
N ARG A 157 2.97 -7.35 6.03
CA ARG A 157 2.44 -6.03 5.65
C ARG A 157 2.35 -5.86 4.14
N ALA A 158 3.31 -6.37 3.38
CA ALA A 158 3.25 -6.38 1.91
C ALA A 158 2.05 -7.20 1.39
N LEU A 159 1.76 -8.35 2.00
CA LEU A 159 0.58 -9.16 1.68
C LEU A 159 -0.74 -8.45 2.02
N GLU A 160 -0.81 -7.78 3.17
CA GLU A 160 -1.97 -6.98 3.56
C GLU A 160 -2.23 -5.83 2.59
N LEU A 161 -1.18 -5.09 2.20
CA LEU A 161 -1.29 -4.07 1.15
C LEU A 161 -1.73 -4.69 -0.18
N CYS A 162 -1.17 -5.84 -0.56
CA CYS A 162 -1.55 -6.53 -1.78
C CYS A 162 -3.04 -6.87 -1.80
N ILE A 163 -3.60 -7.31 -0.67
CA ILE A 163 -5.04 -7.56 -0.51
C ILE A 163 -5.86 -6.28 -0.74
N GLU A 164 -5.50 -5.16 -0.12
CA GLU A 164 -6.19 -3.88 -0.30
C GLU A 164 -6.19 -3.42 -1.77
N ILE A 165 -5.06 -3.58 -2.45
CA ILE A 165 -4.92 -3.17 -3.86
C ILE A 165 -5.71 -4.11 -4.78
N LEU A 166 -5.67 -5.41 -4.54
CA LEU A 166 -6.48 -6.38 -5.27
C LEU A 166 -7.98 -6.10 -5.14
N GLU A 167 -8.44 -5.70 -3.95
CA GLU A 167 -9.83 -5.28 -3.75
C GLU A 167 -10.17 -4.01 -4.57
N GLU A 168 -9.27 -3.03 -4.66
CA GLU A 168 -9.46 -1.85 -5.52
C GLU A 168 -9.50 -2.24 -7.01
N LEU A 169 -8.61 -3.12 -7.47
CA LEU A 169 -8.63 -3.61 -8.86
C LEU A 169 -9.95 -4.32 -9.19
N ASN A 170 -10.49 -5.09 -8.25
CA ASN A 170 -11.78 -5.77 -8.40
C ASN A 170 -12.93 -4.76 -8.56
N GLN A 171 -12.99 -3.77 -7.66
CA GLN A 171 -14.05 -2.76 -7.64
C GLN A 171 -14.11 -1.94 -8.93
N ASN A 172 -12.98 -1.80 -9.63
CA ASN A 172 -12.89 -1.07 -10.90
C ASN A 172 -12.84 -2.00 -12.12
N SER A 173 -12.97 -3.33 -11.95
CA SER A 173 -12.88 -4.33 -13.03
C SER A 173 -11.58 -4.24 -13.85
N TRP A 174 -10.47 -3.92 -13.17
CA TRP A 174 -9.18 -3.66 -13.81
C TRP A 174 -8.27 -4.89 -13.94
N LEU A 175 -8.58 -5.96 -13.22
CA LEU A 175 -7.73 -7.15 -13.15
C LEU A 175 -7.64 -7.92 -14.49
N LYS A 176 -8.70 -7.87 -15.30
CA LYS A 176 -8.84 -8.60 -16.56
C LYS A 176 -7.69 -8.39 -17.55
N ASP A 177 -7.08 -7.22 -17.51
CA ASP A 177 -6.02 -6.81 -18.43
C ASP A 177 -4.65 -6.84 -17.73
N GLN A 178 -4.54 -7.47 -16.55
CA GLN A 178 -3.33 -7.56 -15.72
C GLN A 178 -2.77 -8.99 -15.64
N GLU A 179 -3.04 -9.84 -16.63
CA GLU A 179 -2.70 -11.28 -16.63
C GLU A 179 -1.24 -11.54 -16.23
N LYS A 180 -0.28 -10.85 -16.87
CA LYS A 180 1.16 -11.00 -16.56
C LYS A 180 1.51 -10.62 -15.13
N SER A 181 0.94 -9.52 -14.64
CA SER A 181 1.15 -9.04 -13.26
C SER A 181 0.57 -10.04 -12.24
N VAL A 182 -0.60 -10.61 -12.55
CA VAL A 182 -1.24 -11.64 -11.72
C VAL A 182 -0.45 -12.95 -11.74
N GLU A 183 0.05 -13.39 -12.90
CA GLU A 183 0.88 -14.60 -13.03
C GLU A 183 2.18 -14.48 -12.22
N SER A 184 2.84 -13.32 -12.29
CA SER A 184 4.03 -13.02 -11.48
C SER A 184 3.70 -13.10 -9.97
N LEU A 185 2.60 -12.48 -9.54
CA LEU A 185 2.15 -12.53 -8.15
C LEU A 185 1.82 -13.96 -7.70
N LEU A 186 1.11 -14.74 -8.52
CA LEU A 186 0.78 -16.15 -8.24
C LEU A 186 2.03 -17.01 -8.06
N THR A 187 3.06 -16.76 -8.88
CA THR A 187 4.35 -17.46 -8.77
C THR A 187 4.99 -17.21 -7.41
N VAL A 188 5.01 -15.95 -6.95
CA VAL A 188 5.55 -15.58 -5.64
C VAL A 188 4.72 -16.16 -4.49
N LEU A 189 3.40 -16.12 -4.59
CA LEU A 189 2.49 -16.67 -3.57
C LEU A 189 2.64 -18.20 -3.46
N HIS A 190 2.71 -18.90 -4.59
CA HIS A 190 2.91 -20.34 -4.62
C HIS A 190 4.26 -20.76 -4.02
N LYS A 191 5.34 -20.01 -4.32
CA LYS A 191 6.65 -20.21 -3.66
C LYS A 191 6.54 -20.02 -2.14
N SER A 192 5.83 -18.99 -1.69
CA SER A 192 5.63 -18.69 -0.27
C SER A 192 4.82 -19.77 0.45
N LEU A 193 3.79 -20.32 -0.21
CA LEU A 193 2.96 -21.39 0.31
C LEU A 193 3.74 -22.70 0.51
N LYS A 194 4.74 -22.95 -0.33
CA LYS A 194 5.63 -24.12 -0.25
C LYS A 194 6.78 -23.95 0.75
N ALA A 195 6.90 -22.80 1.41
CA ALA A 195 7.95 -22.58 2.40
C ALA A 195 7.79 -23.56 3.57
N SER A 196 8.89 -24.16 4.01
CA SER A 196 8.89 -25.02 5.20
C SER A 196 8.69 -24.17 6.46
N PRO A 197 7.96 -24.69 7.46
CA PRO A 197 7.85 -24.02 8.75
C PRO A 197 9.23 -23.88 9.40
N PRO A 198 9.46 -22.82 10.18
CA PRO A 198 10.71 -22.64 10.90
C PRO A 198 10.87 -23.77 11.94
N VAL A 199 12.10 -24.26 12.09
CA VAL A 199 12.47 -25.31 13.07
C VAL A 199 12.52 -24.74 14.51
N SER A 200 12.29 -23.44 14.68
CA SER A 200 12.59 -22.65 15.87
C SER A 200 11.35 -22.32 16.74
N HIS A 201 11.61 -21.50 17.78
CA HIS A 201 10.74 -21.04 18.88
C HIS A 201 9.24 -20.82 18.53
N PRO A 202 8.29 -21.03 19.45
CA PRO A 202 6.84 -20.85 19.22
C PRO A 202 6.43 -19.52 18.56
N THR A 203 7.16 -18.44 18.85
CA THR A 203 6.94 -17.13 18.25
C THR A 203 7.18 -17.14 16.73
N ALA A 204 8.25 -17.78 16.27
CA ALA A 204 8.57 -17.88 14.84
C ALA A 204 7.51 -18.70 14.10
N MET A 205 7.04 -19.80 14.71
CA MET A 205 5.93 -20.58 14.17
C MET A 205 4.65 -19.76 14.04
N LYS A 206 4.30 -18.95 15.06
CA LYS A 206 3.13 -18.06 15.01
C LYS A 206 3.23 -17.09 13.83
N THR A 207 4.35 -16.39 13.68
CA THR A 207 4.52 -15.41 12.60
C THR A 207 4.54 -16.08 11.22
N PHE A 208 5.14 -17.27 11.11
CA PHE A 208 5.08 -18.09 9.90
C PHE A 208 3.62 -18.45 9.54
N CYS A 209 2.84 -18.96 10.48
CA CYS A 209 1.44 -19.28 10.25
C CYS A 209 0.62 -18.04 9.86
N GLN A 210 0.88 -16.88 10.49
CA GLN A 210 0.24 -15.61 10.10
C GLN A 210 0.54 -15.27 8.65
N LYS A 211 1.79 -15.38 8.21
CA LYS A 211 2.16 -15.18 6.81
C LYS A 211 1.42 -16.16 5.89
N GLN A 212 1.36 -17.44 6.24
CA GLN A 212 0.65 -18.45 5.43
C GLN A 212 -0.84 -18.14 5.29
N ILE A 213 -1.50 -17.69 6.38
CA ILE A 213 -2.90 -17.26 6.34
C ILE A 213 -3.07 -16.09 5.37
N LEU A 214 -2.16 -15.11 5.39
CA LEU A 214 -2.20 -13.98 4.48
C LEU A 214 -1.98 -14.41 3.01
N VAL A 215 -1.02 -15.30 2.75
CA VAL A 215 -0.82 -15.87 1.40
C VAL A 215 -2.10 -16.54 0.89
N ILE A 216 -2.73 -17.38 1.72
CA ILE A 216 -3.99 -18.05 1.38
C ILE A 216 -5.11 -17.03 1.14
N LYS A 217 -5.22 -15.99 1.96
CA LYS A 217 -6.21 -14.93 1.79
C LYS A 217 -6.00 -14.16 0.48
N THR A 218 -4.76 -13.86 0.12
CA THR A 218 -4.43 -13.22 -1.17
C THR A 218 -4.79 -14.13 -2.34
N LEU A 219 -4.45 -15.43 -2.28
CA LEU A 219 -4.83 -16.41 -3.31
C LEU A 219 -6.34 -16.54 -3.44
N TYR A 220 -7.07 -16.57 -2.32
CA TYR A 220 -8.53 -16.61 -2.32
C TYR A 220 -9.12 -15.38 -3.02
N ASN A 221 -8.60 -14.18 -2.72
CA ASN A 221 -9.04 -12.96 -3.38
C ASN A 221 -8.82 -13.03 -4.90
N ILE A 222 -7.62 -13.44 -5.36
CA ILE A 222 -7.33 -13.62 -6.79
C ILE A 222 -8.30 -14.62 -7.43
N LEU A 223 -8.51 -15.78 -6.81
CA LEU A 223 -9.42 -16.81 -7.32
C LEU A 223 -10.87 -16.29 -7.42
N LEU A 224 -11.36 -15.64 -6.37
CA LEU A 224 -12.71 -15.09 -6.32
C LEU A 224 -12.93 -14.08 -7.46
N MET A 225 -11.93 -13.22 -7.71
CA MET A 225 -11.98 -12.25 -8.81
C MET A 225 -12.04 -12.93 -10.18
N LEU A 226 -11.19 -13.94 -10.43
CA LEU A 226 -11.19 -14.69 -11.69
C LEU A 226 -12.52 -15.42 -11.94
N ILE A 227 -13.11 -15.99 -10.90
CA ILE A 227 -14.43 -16.67 -10.99
C ILE A 227 -15.52 -15.66 -11.34
N LEU A 228 -15.57 -14.52 -10.65
CA LEU A 228 -16.56 -13.47 -10.93
C LEU A 228 -16.44 -12.95 -12.37
N GLU A 229 -15.22 -12.79 -12.87
CA GLU A 229 -14.99 -12.38 -14.26
C GLU A 229 -15.48 -13.44 -15.25
N TYR A 230 -15.16 -14.71 -15.02
CA TYR A 230 -15.61 -15.82 -15.86
C TYR A 230 -17.14 -15.92 -15.91
N LEU A 231 -17.81 -15.81 -14.75
CA LEU A 231 -19.27 -15.81 -14.67
C LEU A 231 -19.88 -14.63 -15.42
N ASN A 232 -19.31 -13.42 -15.29
CA ASN A 232 -19.78 -12.26 -16.05
C ASN A 232 -19.67 -12.48 -17.57
N ARG A 233 -18.59 -13.09 -18.05
CA ARG A 233 -18.43 -13.42 -19.48
C ARG A 233 -19.50 -14.42 -19.96
N LEU A 234 -19.77 -15.47 -19.18
CA LEU A 234 -20.81 -16.45 -19.50
C LEU A 234 -22.20 -15.82 -19.56
N VAL A 235 -22.54 -14.97 -18.60
CA VAL A 235 -23.82 -14.26 -18.57
C VAL A 235 -23.99 -13.41 -19.83
N ILE A 236 -22.98 -12.62 -20.19
CA ILE A 236 -23.00 -11.81 -21.42
C ILE A 236 -23.21 -12.71 -22.64
N GLN A 237 -22.46 -13.80 -22.78
CA GLN A 237 -22.64 -14.73 -23.90
C GLN A 237 -24.06 -15.31 -23.97
N MET A 238 -24.67 -15.66 -22.83
CA MET A 238 -26.05 -16.16 -22.81
C MET A 238 -27.09 -15.12 -23.24
N TYR A 239 -26.87 -13.83 -22.96
CA TYR A 239 -27.77 -12.76 -23.38
C TYR A 239 -27.61 -12.36 -24.86
N PHE A 240 -26.41 -12.54 -25.44
CA PHE A 240 -26.13 -12.18 -26.85
C PHE A 240 -26.29 -13.35 -27.85
N ILE A 241 -26.67 -14.56 -27.42
CA ILE A 241 -27.01 -15.70 -28.30
C ILE A 241 -28.52 -15.70 -28.68
N LYS A 242 -29.25 -14.59 -28.46
CA LYS A 242 -30.70 -14.50 -28.70
C LYS A 242 -31.15 -13.63 -29.88
N ASP A 243 -30.24 -13.15 -30.72
CA ASP A 243 -30.53 -12.51 -32.02
C ASP A 243 -29.84 -13.28 -33.16
#